data_AF-A0A0U5D2M7-F1
#
_entry.id   AF-A0A0U5D2M7-F1
#
_cell.length_a   1.000
_cell.length_b   1.000
_cell.length_c   1.000
_cell.angle_alpha   90.00
_cell.angle_beta   90.00
_cell.angle_gamma   90.00
#
_symmetry.space_group_name_H-M   'P 1'
#
loop_
_entity.id
_entity.type
_entity.pdbx_description
1 polymer ?
#
loop_
_entity_poly.entity_id
_entity_poly.type
_entity_poly.pdbx_seq_one_letter_code
_entity_poly.pdbx_strand_id
1 'polypeptide(L)'
;MDSLNSQSATQQIEEFIEDTATNRVKAFPAWPTSIFQLELEGVGIYQNKSGSYLAKMIDRGDLAEEHVGGVPYIYDSSDDLNLDGTRVQRATETFYEYRNNPGQATLPEFTLYVALAKERTLLNGDFMDIYPKGNYTHILRGMPDEVDGLLKLNGEWFPLQVYSGIQLLTMESHNGKRGKIKQAEKVSNEKTPKSNPVIISHLTSENVRDHMRDPHDGTVLDTRKLIACEANHSQLESALKFLNIRDRVEFIPRLSTAYERLELDGNRFDELVDEVPTAITPEKIAPGATDLPNRYRRLVRGMLHLLHVNTFWRRADGRTEREASILLQEAFHHLLRSDGMDIDEYIDVGWEELESRLRTIKAAQQRESMIRDKAREYVSTLVSQNVMRQRGDTIYARNSAHPHTSLSFPSGF
;
A
#
# COMPACT_ATOMS: atom_id res chain seq x y z
N MET A 1 38.15 -18.17 -30.28
CA MET A 1 37.54 -18.66 -29.02
C MET A 1 37.49 -17.48 -28.07
N ASP A 2 36.44 -17.42 -27.27
CA ASP A 2 36.06 -16.35 -26.32
C ASP A 2 35.14 -15.26 -26.87
N SER A 3 33.94 -15.69 -27.30
CA SER A 3 32.72 -14.90 -27.18
C SER A 3 31.86 -15.51 -26.05
N LEU A 4 32.22 -15.22 -24.80
CA LEU A 4 31.45 -15.66 -23.64
C LEU A 4 30.40 -14.58 -23.29
N ASN A 5 29.18 -14.86 -23.76
CA ASN A 5 27.87 -14.50 -23.22
C ASN A 5 27.82 -13.45 -22.10
N SER A 6 27.45 -12.22 -22.45
CA SER A 6 26.64 -11.39 -21.55
C SER A 6 25.16 -11.66 -21.84
N GLN A 7 24.53 -12.60 -21.13
CA GLN A 7 23.06 -12.71 -21.14
C GLN A 7 22.47 -11.39 -20.66
N SER A 8 21.38 -10.95 -21.30
CA SER A 8 20.66 -9.75 -20.84
C SER A 8 20.01 -10.01 -19.47
N ALA A 9 19.88 -8.99 -18.62
CA ALA A 9 19.22 -9.10 -17.31
C ALA A 9 17.82 -9.73 -17.39
N THR A 10 17.10 -9.50 -18.49
CA THR A 10 15.80 -10.13 -18.75
C THR A 10 15.89 -11.64 -18.92
N GLN A 11 16.92 -12.14 -19.62
CA GLN A 11 17.15 -13.58 -19.81
C GLN A 11 17.56 -14.24 -18.49
N GLN A 12 18.37 -13.58 -17.67
CA GLN A 12 18.75 -14.09 -16.35
C GLN A 12 17.55 -14.21 -15.41
N ILE A 13 16.64 -13.22 -15.41
CA ILE A 13 15.40 -13.27 -14.64
C ILE A 13 14.49 -14.39 -15.16
N GLU A 14 14.38 -14.56 -16.46
CA GLU A 14 13.60 -15.64 -17.09
C GLU A 14 14.12 -17.02 -16.68
N GLU A 15 15.42 -17.27 -16.90
CA GLU A 15 16.09 -18.51 -16.49
C GLU A 15 15.92 -18.78 -15.00
N PHE A 16 16.07 -17.77 -14.15
CA PHE A 16 15.86 -17.91 -12.71
C PHE A 16 14.42 -18.33 -12.36
N ILE A 17 13.40 -17.74 -13.00
CA ILE A 17 11.99 -18.07 -12.74
C ILE A 17 11.70 -19.50 -13.20
N GLU A 18 12.13 -19.84 -14.42
CA GLU A 18 11.93 -21.17 -14.99
C GLU A 18 12.63 -22.24 -14.15
N ASP A 19 13.91 -22.05 -13.81
CA ASP A 19 14.67 -22.95 -12.96
C ASP A 19 14.02 -23.11 -11.58
N THR A 20 13.57 -22.01 -10.96
CA THR A 20 12.91 -22.08 -9.65
C THR A 20 11.60 -22.86 -9.73
N ALA A 21 10.77 -22.61 -10.74
CA ALA A 21 9.51 -23.33 -10.94
C ALA A 21 9.75 -24.83 -11.15
N THR A 22 10.65 -25.19 -12.07
CA THR A 22 11.04 -26.56 -12.36
C THR A 22 11.63 -27.25 -11.12
N ASN A 23 12.49 -26.57 -10.37
CA ASN A 23 13.06 -27.13 -9.13
C ASN A 23 11.99 -27.36 -8.05
N ARG A 24 10.97 -26.49 -7.96
CA ARG A 24 9.87 -26.66 -7.01
C ARG A 24 9.02 -27.89 -7.35
N VAL A 25 8.61 -28.05 -8.62
CA VAL A 25 7.79 -29.21 -9.03
C VAL A 25 8.58 -30.52 -9.11
N LYS A 26 9.92 -30.47 -9.25
CA LYS A 26 10.77 -31.66 -9.09
C LYS A 26 10.92 -32.08 -7.62
N ALA A 27 10.91 -31.12 -6.70
CA ALA A 27 11.08 -31.36 -5.28
C ALA A 27 9.77 -31.74 -4.57
N PHE A 28 8.64 -31.34 -5.12
CA PHE A 28 7.31 -31.52 -4.53
C PHE A 28 6.28 -31.88 -5.59
N PRO A 29 5.21 -32.63 -5.26
CA PRO A 29 4.19 -33.05 -6.23
C PRO A 29 3.52 -31.89 -6.98
N ALA A 30 3.43 -30.73 -6.33
CA ALA A 30 2.98 -29.48 -6.94
C ALA A 30 3.44 -28.30 -6.08
N TRP A 31 3.26 -27.09 -6.59
CA TRP A 31 3.50 -25.85 -5.86
C TRP A 31 2.39 -24.82 -6.12
N PRO A 32 1.87 -24.09 -5.11
CA PRO A 32 0.75 -23.17 -5.33
C PRO A 32 1.19 -21.94 -6.14
N THR A 33 0.49 -21.63 -7.23
CA THR A 33 0.86 -20.58 -8.20
C THR A 33 0.98 -19.20 -7.53
N SER A 34 0.02 -18.84 -6.67
CA SER A 34 0.02 -17.55 -5.95
C SER A 34 1.16 -17.45 -4.93
N ILE A 35 1.51 -18.55 -4.26
CA ILE A 35 2.60 -18.61 -3.29
C ILE A 35 3.94 -18.54 -4.01
N PHE A 36 4.09 -19.21 -5.15
CA PHE A 36 5.27 -19.08 -6.01
C PHE A 36 5.54 -17.63 -6.41
N GLN A 37 4.50 -16.92 -6.86
CA GLN A 37 4.63 -15.52 -7.24
C GLN A 37 5.02 -14.63 -6.04
N LEU A 38 4.48 -14.93 -4.86
CA LEU A 38 4.82 -14.23 -3.61
C LEU A 38 6.24 -14.55 -3.13
N GLU A 39 6.71 -15.79 -3.31
CA GLU A 39 8.08 -16.24 -3.06
C GLU A 39 9.08 -15.46 -3.92
N LEU A 40 8.81 -15.36 -5.22
CA LEU A 40 9.65 -14.62 -6.16
C LEU A 40 9.66 -13.11 -5.89
N GLU A 41 8.61 -12.56 -5.29
CA GLU A 41 8.63 -11.18 -4.80
C GLU A 41 9.72 -10.97 -3.74
N GLY A 42 10.05 -11.99 -2.95
CA GLY A 42 11.11 -11.97 -1.95
C GLY A 42 12.50 -11.69 -2.53
N VAL A 43 12.72 -12.04 -3.81
CA VAL A 43 13.96 -11.78 -4.54
C VAL A 43 13.83 -10.61 -5.53
N GLY A 44 12.77 -9.81 -5.42
CA GLY A 44 12.56 -8.63 -6.26
C GLY A 44 11.90 -8.89 -7.62
N ILE A 45 11.38 -10.10 -7.86
CA ILE A 45 10.65 -10.44 -9.09
C ILE A 45 9.14 -10.28 -8.83
N TYR A 46 8.53 -9.29 -9.47
CA TYR A 46 7.11 -9.01 -9.26
C TYR A 46 6.16 -10.04 -9.90
N GLN A 47 4.99 -10.17 -9.28
CA GLN A 47 3.99 -11.19 -9.63
C GLN A 47 3.55 -11.16 -11.09
N ASN A 48 3.49 -9.98 -11.73
CA ASN A 48 3.19 -9.86 -13.16
C ASN A 48 4.25 -10.56 -14.02
N LYS A 49 5.53 -10.37 -13.68
CA LYS A 49 6.66 -10.94 -14.40
C LYS A 49 6.70 -12.45 -14.22
N SER A 50 6.69 -12.92 -12.96
CA SER A 50 6.64 -14.36 -12.66
C SER A 50 5.41 -15.05 -13.23
N GLY A 51 4.24 -14.41 -13.15
CA GLY A 51 3.00 -14.94 -13.72
C GLY A 51 3.06 -15.08 -15.25
N SER A 52 3.61 -14.08 -15.95
CA SER A 52 3.78 -14.14 -17.40
C SER A 52 4.71 -15.27 -17.85
N TYR A 53 5.76 -15.57 -17.10
CA TYR A 53 6.67 -16.66 -17.42
C TYR A 53 6.10 -18.03 -17.08
N LEU A 54 5.42 -18.16 -15.94
CA LEU A 54 4.68 -19.39 -15.62
C LEU A 54 3.65 -19.72 -16.71
N ALA A 55 2.89 -18.73 -17.18
CA ALA A 55 1.94 -18.93 -18.27
C ALA A 55 2.64 -19.45 -19.54
N LYS A 56 3.80 -18.90 -19.90
CA LYS A 56 4.57 -19.41 -21.05
C LYS A 56 5.09 -20.83 -20.85
N MET A 57 5.50 -21.22 -19.63
CA MET A 57 5.94 -22.60 -19.35
C MET A 57 4.76 -23.57 -19.49
N ILE A 58 3.57 -23.17 -19.02
CA ILE A 58 2.33 -23.94 -19.17
C ILE A 58 1.96 -24.07 -20.65
N ASP A 59 1.99 -22.98 -21.41
CA ASP A 59 1.67 -22.98 -22.84
C ASP A 59 2.65 -23.83 -23.67
N ARG A 60 3.92 -23.92 -23.24
CA ARG A 60 4.95 -24.78 -23.85
C ARG A 60 4.82 -26.26 -23.46
N GLY A 61 4.02 -26.56 -22.42
CA GLY A 61 3.88 -27.90 -21.86
C GLY A 61 5.01 -28.32 -20.92
N ASP A 62 5.87 -27.39 -20.49
CA ASP A 62 6.94 -27.67 -19.51
C ASP A 62 6.37 -27.88 -18.09
N LEU A 63 5.23 -27.24 -17.81
CA LEU A 63 4.46 -27.35 -16.59
C LEU A 63 2.98 -27.51 -16.93
N ALA A 64 2.19 -28.00 -15.99
CA ALA A 64 0.73 -27.93 -16.04
C ALA A 64 0.20 -27.16 -14.83
N GLU A 65 -1.03 -26.64 -14.93
CA GLU A 65 -1.73 -26.00 -13.81
C GLU A 65 -3.11 -26.64 -13.60
N GLU A 66 -3.41 -26.98 -12.34
CA GLU A 66 -4.72 -27.49 -11.93
C GLU A 66 -5.19 -26.80 -10.65
N HIS A 67 -6.52 -26.67 -10.50
CA HIS A 67 -7.13 -26.05 -9.33
C HIS A 67 -7.59 -27.12 -8.33
N VAL A 68 -6.97 -27.13 -7.14
CA VAL A 68 -7.33 -28.02 -6.03
C VAL A 68 -7.91 -27.19 -4.90
N GLY A 69 -9.17 -27.44 -4.52
CA GLY A 69 -9.86 -26.65 -3.51
C GLY A 69 -10.02 -25.16 -3.88
N GLY A 70 -10.03 -24.85 -5.18
CA GLY A 70 -10.09 -23.47 -5.69
C GLY A 70 -8.75 -22.72 -5.68
N VAL A 71 -7.65 -23.37 -5.26
CA VAL A 71 -6.29 -22.81 -5.31
C VAL A 71 -5.56 -23.40 -6.53
N PRO A 72 -4.95 -22.56 -7.40
CA PRO A 72 -4.15 -23.04 -8.52
C PRO A 72 -2.79 -23.57 -8.06
N TYR A 73 -2.40 -24.72 -8.60
CA TYR A 73 -1.10 -25.36 -8.38
C TYR A 73 -0.42 -25.63 -9.72
N ILE A 74 0.87 -25.29 -9.81
CA ILE A 74 1.74 -25.75 -10.88
C ILE A 74 2.34 -27.11 -10.52
N TYR A 75 2.48 -27.99 -11.51
CA TYR A 75 3.08 -29.32 -11.38
C TYR A 75 3.80 -29.73 -12.67
N ASP A 76 4.61 -30.79 -12.60
CA ASP A 76 5.28 -31.35 -13.79
C ASP A 76 4.22 -31.95 -14.72
N SER A 77 4.21 -31.55 -16.00
CA SER A 77 3.20 -31.98 -16.97
C SER A 77 3.25 -33.48 -17.30
N SER A 78 4.35 -34.16 -16.93
CA SER A 78 4.55 -35.60 -17.11
C SER A 78 4.02 -36.46 -15.95
N ASP A 79 3.63 -35.84 -14.83
CA ASP A 79 3.14 -36.51 -13.64
C ASP A 79 1.63 -36.32 -13.45
N ASP A 80 0.98 -37.29 -12.79
CA ASP A 80 -0.39 -37.13 -12.31
C ASP A 80 -0.39 -36.34 -10.99
N LEU A 81 -1.19 -35.27 -10.92
CA LEU A 81 -1.30 -34.47 -9.71
C LEU A 81 -1.99 -35.24 -8.58
N ASN A 82 -1.27 -35.48 -7.48
CA ASN A 82 -1.85 -35.94 -6.22
C ASN A 82 -1.28 -35.16 -5.03
N LEU A 83 -2.14 -34.33 -4.43
CA LEU A 83 -1.78 -33.50 -3.29
C LEU A 83 -2.21 -34.06 -1.94
N ASP A 84 -3.00 -35.13 -1.91
CA ASP A 84 -3.66 -35.62 -0.71
C ASP A 84 -2.67 -36.00 0.40
N GLY A 85 -2.77 -35.32 1.54
CA GLY A 85 -1.92 -35.56 2.71
C GLY A 85 -0.48 -35.04 2.58
N THR A 86 -0.15 -34.39 1.46
CA THR A 86 1.19 -33.84 1.24
C THR A 86 1.48 -32.69 2.22
N ARG A 87 2.76 -32.41 2.43
CA ARG A 87 3.18 -31.24 3.23
C ARG A 87 2.82 -29.93 2.54
N VAL A 88 2.84 -29.89 1.20
CA VAL A 88 2.47 -28.72 0.41
C VAL A 88 1.00 -28.36 0.61
N GLN A 89 0.10 -29.33 0.48
CA GLN A 89 -1.32 -29.12 0.72
C GLN A 89 -1.55 -28.56 2.13
N ARG A 90 -1.07 -29.25 3.17
CA ARG A 90 -1.26 -28.83 4.57
C ARG A 90 -0.73 -27.43 4.86
N ALA A 91 0.46 -27.08 4.35
CA ALA A 91 1.04 -25.75 4.56
C ALA A 91 0.23 -24.67 3.82
N THR A 92 -0.25 -24.98 2.61
CA THR A 92 -1.07 -24.07 1.81
C THR A 92 -2.42 -23.84 2.46
N GLU A 93 -3.09 -24.91 2.90
CA GLU A 93 -4.34 -24.85 3.67
C GLU A 93 -4.16 -24.00 4.94
N THR A 94 -3.11 -24.26 5.72
CA THR A 94 -2.80 -23.46 6.94
C THR A 94 -2.70 -21.97 6.62
N PHE A 95 -2.06 -21.60 5.50
CA PHE A 95 -1.92 -20.20 5.09
C PHE A 95 -3.24 -19.58 4.62
N TYR A 96 -4.02 -20.29 3.82
CA TYR A 96 -5.29 -19.80 3.31
C TYR A 96 -6.39 -19.79 4.37
N GLU A 97 -6.46 -20.78 5.25
CA GLU A 97 -7.35 -20.81 6.42
C GLU A 97 -7.11 -19.60 7.32
N TYR A 98 -5.83 -19.32 7.61
CA TYR A 98 -5.47 -18.13 8.36
C TYR A 98 -5.98 -16.86 7.67
N ARG A 99 -5.76 -16.75 6.35
CA ARG A 99 -6.11 -15.56 5.59
C ARG A 99 -7.62 -15.33 5.48
N ASN A 100 -8.38 -16.41 5.34
CA ASN A 100 -9.84 -16.40 5.16
C ASN A 100 -10.60 -16.36 6.49
N ASN A 101 -9.90 -16.46 7.62
CA ASN A 101 -10.51 -16.28 8.93
C ASN A 101 -11.08 -14.84 9.04
N PRO A 102 -12.37 -14.65 9.36
CA PRO A 102 -13.00 -13.33 9.41
C PRO A 102 -12.22 -12.29 10.24
N GLY A 103 -11.70 -12.68 11.40
CA GLY A 103 -10.91 -11.78 12.25
C GLY A 103 -9.53 -11.41 11.74
N GLN A 104 -9.03 -12.14 10.75
CA GLN A 104 -7.78 -11.80 10.07
C GLN A 104 -8.04 -10.98 8.81
N ALA A 105 -9.24 -11.08 8.25
CA ALA A 105 -9.64 -10.26 7.12
C ALA A 105 -9.66 -8.77 7.48
N THR A 106 -10.11 -8.44 8.69
CA THR A 106 -10.27 -7.08 9.23
C THR A 106 -9.03 -6.56 9.96
N LEU A 107 -8.07 -7.41 10.32
CA LEU A 107 -6.84 -6.99 11.00
C LEU A 107 -6.09 -5.88 10.23
N PRO A 108 -5.94 -5.94 8.90
CA PRO A 108 -5.31 -4.85 8.14
C PRO A 108 -6.06 -3.51 8.24
N GLU A 109 -7.39 -3.53 8.31
CA GLU A 109 -8.23 -2.33 8.52
C GLU A 109 -8.00 -1.74 9.91
N PHE A 110 -7.99 -2.62 10.92
CA PHE A 110 -7.72 -2.23 12.29
C PHE A 110 -6.31 -1.63 12.46
N THR A 111 -5.28 -2.27 11.88
CA THR A 111 -3.89 -1.76 11.94
C THR A 111 -3.73 -0.40 11.26
N LEU A 112 -4.47 -0.16 10.17
CA LEU A 112 -4.51 1.14 9.50
C LEU A 112 -5.17 2.19 10.41
N TYR A 113 -6.32 1.86 11.00
CA TYR A 113 -7.03 2.76 11.91
C TYR A 113 -6.16 3.13 13.13
N VAL A 114 -5.46 2.16 13.72
CA VAL A 114 -4.50 2.37 14.83
C VAL A 114 -3.36 3.28 14.42
N ALA A 115 -2.76 3.05 13.24
CA ALA A 115 -1.68 3.89 12.74
C ALA A 115 -2.15 5.34 12.52
N LEU A 116 -3.30 5.53 11.88
CA LEU A 116 -3.89 6.85 11.66
C LEU A 116 -4.29 7.54 12.98
N ALA A 117 -4.83 6.79 13.94
CA ALA A 117 -5.18 7.29 15.27
C ALA A 117 -3.95 7.85 15.98
N LYS A 118 -2.83 7.14 15.90
CA LYS A 118 -1.58 7.65 16.45
C LYS A 118 -1.13 8.93 15.75
N GLU A 119 -1.21 8.99 14.42
CA GLU A 119 -0.81 10.21 13.71
C GLU A 119 -1.70 11.41 14.05
N ARG A 120 -3.02 11.22 14.21
CA ARG A 120 -3.93 12.27 14.67
C ARG A 120 -3.49 12.88 16.01
N THR A 121 -2.99 12.07 16.95
CA THR A 121 -2.48 12.57 18.25
C THR A 121 -1.17 13.35 18.16
N LEU A 122 -0.45 13.24 17.04
CA LEU A 122 0.88 13.84 16.86
C LEU A 122 0.84 15.11 16.00
N LEU A 123 -0.20 15.31 15.20
CA LEU A 123 -0.34 16.49 14.36
C LEU A 123 -0.85 17.69 15.18
N ASN A 124 -0.45 18.89 14.79
CA ASN A 124 -0.83 20.12 15.48
C ASN A 124 -1.99 20.80 14.77
N GLY A 125 -3.14 20.90 15.44
CA GLY A 125 -4.33 21.58 14.93
C GLY A 125 -5.47 20.60 14.60
N ASP A 126 -6.66 21.16 14.40
CA ASP A 126 -7.88 20.39 14.19
C ASP A 126 -8.20 20.28 12.69
N PHE A 127 -7.35 19.57 11.96
CA PHE A 127 -7.48 19.38 10.52
C PHE A 127 -7.59 17.92 10.09
N MET A 128 -7.58 16.98 11.04
CA MET A 128 -7.65 15.54 10.78
C MET A 128 -8.68 14.87 11.68
N ASP A 129 -9.67 14.23 11.07
CA ASP A 129 -10.57 13.29 11.72
C ASP A 129 -10.44 11.91 11.08
N ILE A 130 -10.63 10.86 11.87
CA ILE A 130 -10.61 9.49 11.38
C ILE A 130 -11.79 8.72 11.96
N TYR A 131 -12.32 7.83 11.15
CA TYR A 131 -13.45 6.99 11.49
C TYR A 131 -13.12 5.54 11.08
N PRO A 132 -13.54 4.55 11.88
CA PRO A 132 -13.28 3.14 11.59
C PRO A 132 -14.05 2.68 10.34
N LYS A 133 -14.04 1.38 10.05
CA LYS A 133 -14.94 0.77 9.08
C LYS A 133 -16.40 1.17 9.37
N GLY A 134 -17.22 1.31 8.33
CA GLY A 134 -18.65 1.49 8.48
C GLY A 134 -19.34 2.17 7.30
N ASN A 135 -20.65 2.41 7.47
CA ASN A 135 -21.48 3.05 6.48
C ASN A 135 -21.59 4.57 6.73
N TYR A 136 -21.06 5.36 5.79
CA TYR A 136 -21.04 6.82 5.86
C TYR A 136 -21.94 7.48 4.83
N THR A 137 -23.05 6.84 4.43
CA THR A 137 -24.02 7.33 3.44
C THR A 137 -24.35 8.81 3.60
N HIS A 138 -24.62 9.27 4.83
CA HIS A 138 -25.00 10.66 5.09
C HIS A 138 -23.86 11.67 4.84
N ILE A 139 -22.61 11.24 5.06
CA ILE A 139 -21.41 12.06 4.84
C ILE A 139 -21.02 12.02 3.36
N LEU A 140 -21.07 10.83 2.75
CA LEU A 140 -20.71 10.55 1.36
C LEU A 140 -21.93 10.66 0.41
N ARG A 141 -22.88 11.55 0.72
CA ARG A 141 -24.00 11.96 -0.15
C ARG A 141 -24.82 10.82 -0.77
N GLY A 142 -25.25 9.86 0.04
CA GLY A 142 -26.14 8.80 -0.41
C GLY A 142 -25.41 7.56 -0.95
N MET A 143 -24.07 7.52 -0.90
CA MET A 143 -23.30 6.32 -1.23
C MET A 143 -23.55 5.23 -0.17
N PRO A 144 -24.26 4.14 -0.51
CA PRO A 144 -24.74 3.17 0.47
C PRO A 144 -23.67 2.14 0.86
N ASP A 145 -22.57 2.07 0.10
CA ASP A 145 -21.54 1.06 0.30
C ASP A 145 -20.73 1.35 1.58
N GLU A 146 -20.46 0.30 2.35
CA GLU A 146 -19.51 0.33 3.46
C GLU A 146 -18.08 0.56 2.95
N VAL A 147 -17.31 1.31 3.72
CA VAL A 147 -15.89 1.54 3.49
C VAL A 147 -15.09 1.02 4.67
N ASP A 148 -13.86 0.57 4.41
CA ASP A 148 -13.01 -0.05 5.44
C ASP A 148 -12.43 0.99 6.42
N GLY A 149 -12.62 2.27 6.12
CA GLY A 149 -12.32 3.41 6.99
C GLY A 149 -12.65 4.73 6.30
N LEU A 150 -12.69 5.82 7.06
CA LEU A 150 -12.88 7.16 6.51
C LEU A 150 -11.90 8.13 7.18
N LEU A 151 -11.17 8.87 6.34
CA LEU A 151 -10.29 9.95 6.78
C LEU A 151 -10.90 11.29 6.33
N LYS A 152 -10.92 12.27 7.21
CA LYS A 152 -11.16 13.67 6.85
C LYS A 152 -9.88 14.45 7.06
N LEU A 153 -9.46 15.19 6.05
CA LEU A 153 -8.22 15.96 6.10
C LEU A 153 -8.44 17.33 5.46
N ASN A 154 -8.18 18.41 6.21
CA ASN A 154 -8.40 19.79 5.75
C ASN A 154 -9.81 20.06 5.17
N GLY A 155 -10.83 19.38 5.72
CA GLY A 155 -12.23 19.51 5.26
C GLY A 155 -12.61 18.63 4.06
N GLU A 156 -11.67 17.85 3.52
CA GLU A 156 -11.90 16.88 2.45
C GLU A 156 -12.08 15.46 3.01
N TRP A 157 -12.81 14.61 2.28
CA TRP A 157 -13.05 13.22 2.67
C TRP A 157 -12.24 12.25 1.81
N PHE A 158 -11.67 11.24 2.46
CA PHE A 158 -10.84 10.21 1.87
C PHE A 158 -11.36 8.85 2.36
N PRO A 159 -12.26 8.21 1.59
CA PRO A 159 -12.66 6.83 1.87
C PRO A 159 -11.47 5.88 1.72
N LEU A 160 -11.30 4.98 2.68
CA LEU A 160 -10.19 4.03 2.74
C LEU A 160 -10.69 2.64 2.32
N GLN A 161 -9.95 2.00 1.41
CA GLN A 161 -10.23 0.64 0.91
C GLN A 161 -8.97 -0.21 1.09
N VAL A 162 -9.03 -1.19 1.98
CA VAL A 162 -7.94 -2.08 2.36
C VAL A 162 -8.09 -3.42 1.65
N TYR A 163 -7.13 -3.74 0.78
CA TYR A 163 -7.01 -5.04 0.15
C TYR A 163 -5.92 -5.86 0.83
N SER A 164 -6.35 -6.86 1.59
CA SER A 164 -5.48 -7.73 2.39
C SER A 164 -5.07 -9.03 1.67
N GLY A 165 -5.43 -9.21 0.40
CA GLY A 165 -5.10 -10.41 -0.38
C GLY A 165 -3.60 -10.55 -0.69
N ILE A 166 -3.20 -11.78 -1.03
CA ILE A 166 -1.79 -12.17 -1.27
C ILE A 166 -1.34 -11.93 -2.72
N GLN A 167 -2.30 -11.66 -3.60
CA GLN A 167 -2.07 -11.48 -5.03
C GLN A 167 -1.90 -10.00 -5.33
N LEU A 168 -1.10 -9.69 -6.34
CA LEU A 168 -0.96 -8.33 -6.86
C LEU A 168 -2.33 -7.79 -7.27
N LEU A 169 -2.65 -6.58 -6.81
CA LEU A 169 -3.88 -5.91 -7.21
C LEU A 169 -3.73 -5.36 -8.64
N THR A 170 -4.56 -5.86 -9.57
CA THR A 170 -4.55 -5.49 -10.99
C THR A 170 -5.96 -5.17 -11.51
N MET A 171 -6.03 -4.50 -12.67
CA MET A 171 -7.30 -4.11 -13.32
C MET A 171 -8.08 -5.30 -13.93
N GLU A 172 -7.41 -6.39 -14.29
CA GLU A 172 -7.95 -7.42 -15.19
C GLU A 172 -8.57 -8.65 -14.49
N SER A 173 -8.48 -8.73 -13.17
CA SER A 173 -8.86 -9.96 -12.47
C SER A 173 -10.37 -10.08 -12.21
N HIS A 174 -10.96 -11.17 -12.70
CA HIS A 174 -12.40 -11.49 -12.60
C HIS A 174 -12.83 -12.11 -11.25
N ASN A 175 -11.89 -12.64 -10.44
CA ASN A 175 -12.20 -13.42 -9.22
C ASN A 175 -12.21 -12.56 -7.93
N GLY A 176 -12.85 -11.40 -7.95
CA GLY A 176 -12.99 -10.52 -6.76
C GLY A 176 -11.91 -9.45 -6.58
N LYS A 177 -10.79 -9.51 -7.30
CA LYS A 177 -9.68 -8.54 -7.17
C LYS A 177 -9.95 -7.16 -7.79
N ARG A 178 -10.77 -7.10 -8.86
CA ARG A 178 -11.36 -5.83 -9.33
C ARG A 178 -12.39 -5.26 -8.32
N GLY A 179 -12.82 -6.03 -7.32
CA GLY A 179 -13.81 -5.62 -6.32
C GLY A 179 -13.36 -4.41 -5.51
N LYS A 180 -12.14 -4.42 -4.96
CA LYS A 180 -11.61 -3.31 -4.16
C LYS A 180 -11.38 -2.04 -4.98
N ILE A 181 -10.93 -2.18 -6.23
CA ILE A 181 -10.82 -1.06 -7.17
C ILE A 181 -12.21 -0.48 -7.45
N LYS A 182 -13.20 -1.32 -7.79
CA LYS A 182 -14.59 -0.87 -7.99
C LYS A 182 -15.19 -0.22 -6.75
N GLN A 183 -14.90 -0.73 -5.56
CA GLN A 183 -15.33 -0.12 -4.30
C GLN A 183 -14.74 1.30 -4.17
N ALA A 184 -13.45 1.47 -4.45
CA ALA A 184 -12.80 2.77 -4.47
C ALA A 184 -13.38 3.73 -5.54
N GLU A 185 -13.63 3.24 -6.75
CA GLU A 185 -14.26 4.01 -7.84
C GLU A 185 -15.66 4.52 -7.45
N LYS A 186 -16.48 3.65 -6.86
CA LYS A 186 -17.86 3.99 -6.45
C LYS A 186 -17.91 5.11 -5.43
N VAL A 187 -16.92 5.17 -4.55
CA VAL A 187 -16.84 6.19 -3.50
C VAL A 187 -16.05 7.43 -3.93
N SER A 188 -15.50 7.46 -5.14
CA SER A 188 -14.91 8.66 -5.74
C SER A 188 -16.01 9.62 -6.19
N ASN A 189 -15.87 10.90 -5.83
CA ASN A 189 -16.81 11.94 -6.25
C ASN A 189 -16.17 13.33 -6.26
N GLU A 190 -16.32 14.03 -7.39
CA GLU A 190 -15.80 15.40 -7.58
C GLU A 190 -16.75 16.50 -7.05
N LYS A 191 -18.01 16.17 -6.72
CA LYS A 191 -18.99 17.14 -6.20
C LYS A 191 -18.75 17.40 -4.71
N THR A 192 -18.76 18.66 -4.26
CA THR A 192 -18.61 19.03 -2.84
C THR A 192 -19.58 18.28 -1.92
N PRO A 193 -19.19 17.60 -0.82
CA PRO A 193 -17.81 17.49 -0.41
C PRO A 193 -17.12 16.44 -1.29
N LYS A 194 -15.94 16.80 -1.80
CA LYS A 194 -15.15 15.92 -2.65
C LYS A 194 -14.74 14.68 -1.86
N SER A 195 -14.71 13.55 -2.55
CA SER A 195 -14.33 12.26 -1.99
C SER A 195 -13.24 11.64 -2.85
N ASN A 196 -12.03 11.57 -2.29
CA ASN A 196 -10.83 11.10 -2.97
C ASN A 196 -10.42 9.75 -2.37
N PRO A 197 -10.67 8.62 -3.04
CA PRO A 197 -10.47 7.31 -2.45
C PRO A 197 -9.00 6.98 -2.25
N VAL A 198 -8.71 6.18 -1.22
CA VAL A 198 -7.37 5.64 -0.95
C VAL A 198 -7.44 4.12 -0.98
N ILE A 199 -6.60 3.50 -1.82
CA ILE A 199 -6.43 2.04 -1.85
C ILE A 199 -5.18 1.67 -1.06
N ILE A 200 -5.31 0.76 -0.10
CA ILE A 200 -4.21 0.24 0.71
C ILE A 200 -4.04 -1.24 0.41
N SER A 201 -2.85 -1.65 -0.02
CA SER A 201 -2.57 -3.06 -0.33
C SER A 201 -1.12 -3.44 -0.04
N HIS A 202 -0.81 -4.74 0.07
CA HIS A 202 0.59 -5.18 0.12
C HIS A 202 1.35 -4.80 -1.15
N LEU A 203 0.70 -4.91 -2.32
CA LEU A 203 1.28 -4.56 -3.60
C LEU A 203 0.20 -4.29 -4.66
N THR A 204 0.41 -3.22 -5.41
CA THR A 204 -0.49 -2.76 -6.48
C THR A 204 0.26 -2.61 -7.81
N SER A 205 -0.38 -2.87 -8.95
CA SER A 205 0.24 -2.67 -10.27
C SER A 205 0.28 -1.19 -10.68
N GLU A 206 1.16 -0.83 -11.63
CA GLU A 206 1.24 0.54 -12.18
C GLU A 206 -0.11 1.01 -12.71
N ASN A 207 -0.75 0.17 -13.54
CA ASN A 207 -2.03 0.48 -14.15
C ASN A 207 -3.11 0.82 -13.13
N VAL A 208 -3.12 0.18 -11.96
CA VAL A 208 -4.07 0.53 -10.89
C VAL A 208 -3.71 1.88 -10.27
N ARG A 209 -2.43 2.19 -10.07
CA ARG A 209 -2.00 3.50 -9.54
C ARG A 209 -2.39 4.63 -10.49
N ASP A 210 -2.11 4.48 -11.78
CA ASP A 210 -2.48 5.48 -12.79
C ASP A 210 -4.00 5.61 -12.92
N HIS A 211 -4.72 4.47 -12.91
CA HIS A 211 -6.19 4.45 -12.93
C HIS A 211 -6.81 5.10 -11.70
N MET A 212 -6.18 5.00 -10.52
CA MET A 212 -6.69 5.71 -9.35
C MET A 212 -6.33 7.19 -9.38
N ARG A 213 -5.14 7.56 -9.85
CA ARG A 213 -4.68 8.95 -9.85
C ARG A 213 -5.43 9.81 -10.86
N ASP A 214 -5.50 9.37 -12.11
CA ASP A 214 -5.86 10.25 -13.23
C ASP A 214 -7.38 10.55 -13.31
N PRO A 215 -8.29 9.55 -13.29
CA PRO A 215 -9.73 9.80 -13.32
C PRO A 215 -10.39 10.00 -11.94
N HIS A 216 -9.73 9.65 -10.82
CA HIS A 216 -10.36 9.61 -9.50
C HIS A 216 -9.69 10.47 -8.42
N ASP A 217 -8.56 11.14 -8.73
CA ASP A 217 -7.73 11.86 -7.75
C ASP A 217 -7.42 11.01 -6.50
N GLY A 218 -7.34 9.70 -6.72
CA GLY A 218 -7.15 8.69 -5.70
C GLY A 218 -5.68 8.50 -5.36
N THR A 219 -5.43 7.91 -4.20
CA THR A 219 -4.08 7.58 -3.73
C THR A 219 -3.95 6.08 -3.49
N VAL A 220 -2.76 5.53 -3.71
CA VAL A 220 -2.45 4.13 -3.43
C VAL A 220 -1.39 4.07 -2.33
N LEU A 221 -1.49 3.11 -1.42
CA LEU A 221 -0.49 2.81 -0.41
C LEU A 221 -0.07 1.35 -0.57
N ASP A 222 1.20 1.13 -0.86
CA ASP A 222 1.82 -0.20 -0.88
C ASP A 222 2.48 -0.49 0.48
N THR A 223 1.86 -1.35 1.29
CA THR A 223 2.33 -1.73 2.63
C THR A 223 3.54 -2.67 2.57
N ARG A 224 3.85 -3.20 1.37
CA ARG A 224 4.97 -4.07 0.98
C ARG A 224 5.01 -5.45 1.63
N LYS A 225 4.27 -5.69 2.70
CA LYS A 225 4.15 -6.97 3.40
C LYS A 225 2.72 -7.16 3.85
N LEU A 226 2.30 -8.41 3.94
CA LEU A 226 1.08 -8.79 4.62
C LEU A 226 1.27 -8.62 6.13
N ILE A 227 0.21 -8.28 6.85
CA ILE A 227 0.24 -8.19 8.32
C ILE A 227 -0.54 -9.36 8.90
N ALA A 228 0.01 -9.96 9.95
CA ALA A 228 -0.58 -11.09 10.63
C ALA A 228 -0.54 -10.96 12.16
N CYS A 229 -1.54 -11.46 12.88
CA CYS A 229 -1.58 -11.44 14.35
C CYS A 229 -1.03 -12.74 14.95
N GLU A 230 -0.04 -12.62 15.85
CA GLU A 230 0.67 -13.73 16.51
C GLU A 230 -0.25 -14.67 17.30
N ALA A 231 -1.32 -14.15 17.90
CA ALA A 231 -2.19 -14.93 18.78
C ALA A 231 -2.93 -16.07 18.06
N ASN A 232 -3.00 -16.03 16.73
CA ASN A 232 -3.85 -16.91 15.94
C ASN A 232 -3.02 -17.95 15.14
N HIS A 233 -1.86 -18.39 15.66
CA HIS A 233 -0.77 -18.76 14.75
C HIS A 233 0.21 -19.90 15.03
N SER A 234 -0.08 -20.83 15.93
CA SER A 234 0.89 -21.90 16.29
C SER A 234 1.46 -22.68 15.09
N GLN A 235 0.75 -22.77 13.96
CA GLN A 235 1.19 -23.50 12.76
C GLN A 235 1.59 -22.64 11.56
N LEU A 236 1.18 -21.36 11.48
CA LEU A 236 1.46 -20.60 10.25
C LEU A 236 2.93 -20.31 10.06
N GLU A 237 3.65 -19.94 11.12
CA GLU A 237 5.05 -19.58 10.94
C GLU A 237 5.84 -20.73 10.28
N SER A 238 5.55 -21.97 10.70
CA SER A 238 6.09 -23.19 10.10
C SER A 238 5.63 -23.38 8.65
N ALA A 239 4.37 -23.10 8.35
CA ALA A 239 3.83 -23.16 7.00
C ALA A 239 4.51 -22.12 6.08
N LEU A 240 4.63 -20.85 6.48
CA LEU A 240 5.28 -19.80 5.70
C LEU A 240 6.77 -20.08 5.47
N LYS A 241 7.46 -20.64 6.47
CA LYS A 241 8.87 -21.05 6.34
C LYS A 241 8.99 -22.16 5.30
N PHE A 242 8.11 -23.16 5.35
CA PHE A 242 8.09 -24.23 4.35
C PHE A 242 7.79 -23.70 2.94
N LEU A 243 6.83 -22.79 2.83
CA LEU A 243 6.40 -22.15 1.58
C LEU A 243 7.35 -21.04 1.09
N ASN A 244 8.48 -20.82 1.76
CA ASN A 244 9.48 -19.78 1.44
C ASN A 244 8.92 -18.35 1.32
N ILE A 245 7.92 -18.01 2.14
CA ILE A 245 7.24 -16.69 2.13
C ILE A 245 7.21 -16.01 3.50
N ARG A 246 7.99 -16.50 4.48
CA ARG A 246 7.99 -15.94 5.85
C ARG A 246 8.33 -14.46 5.89
N ASP A 247 9.26 -14.01 5.05
CA ASP A 247 9.69 -12.60 5.02
C ASP A 247 8.67 -11.66 4.38
N ARG A 248 7.65 -12.21 3.72
CA ARG A 248 6.53 -11.48 3.09
C ARG A 248 5.40 -11.18 4.06
N VAL A 249 5.40 -11.82 5.23
CA VAL A 249 4.41 -11.63 6.29
C VAL A 249 5.09 -11.01 7.50
N GLU A 250 4.48 -9.97 8.06
CA GLU A 250 4.92 -9.33 9.29
C GLU A 250 3.96 -9.68 10.41
N PHE A 251 4.49 -10.33 11.44
CA PHE A 251 3.72 -10.72 12.60
C PHE A 251 3.72 -9.58 13.60
N ILE A 252 2.55 -9.31 14.16
CA ILE A 252 2.31 -8.33 15.21
C ILE A 252 1.58 -9.01 16.36
N PRO A 253 1.81 -8.59 17.61
CA PRO A 253 0.99 -9.05 18.72
C PRO A 253 -0.43 -8.49 18.57
N ARG A 254 -1.33 -8.86 19.49
CA ARG A 254 -2.57 -8.11 19.65
C ARG A 254 -2.25 -6.66 19.99
N LEU A 255 -3.07 -5.73 19.48
CA LEU A 255 -2.79 -4.32 19.65
C LEU A 255 -3.33 -3.86 21.01
N SER A 256 -2.43 -3.27 21.79
CA SER A 256 -2.76 -2.68 23.08
C SER A 256 -3.71 -1.51 22.90
N THR A 257 -4.66 -1.35 23.83
CA THR A 257 -5.54 -0.17 23.83
C THR A 257 -5.48 0.54 25.19
N ALA A 258 -5.96 1.78 25.23
CA ALA A 258 -6.12 2.52 26.47
C ALA A 258 -7.29 1.97 27.33
N TYR A 259 -8.08 1.04 26.80
CA TYR A 259 -9.07 0.33 27.59
C TYR A 259 -8.35 -0.66 28.50
N GLU A 260 -8.59 -0.55 29.81
CA GLU A 260 -7.97 -1.45 30.78
C GLU A 260 -8.17 -2.92 30.37
N ARG A 261 -7.06 -3.64 30.18
CA ARG A 261 -7.02 -5.08 29.87
C ARG A 261 -7.71 -5.50 28.56
N LEU A 262 -8.01 -4.57 27.65
CA LEU A 262 -8.57 -4.91 26.34
C LEU A 262 -7.48 -4.81 25.28
N GLU A 263 -6.96 -5.97 24.90
CA GLU A 263 -6.19 -6.12 23.67
C GLU A 263 -7.16 -6.43 22.53
N LEU A 264 -6.93 -5.81 21.38
CA LEU A 264 -7.77 -6.03 20.20
C LEU A 264 -7.00 -6.80 19.13
N ASP A 265 -7.70 -7.75 18.52
CA ASP A 265 -7.37 -8.29 17.20
C ASP A 265 -8.45 -7.86 16.19
N GLY A 266 -8.38 -8.35 14.96
CA GLY A 266 -9.38 -7.97 13.95
C GLY A 266 -10.79 -8.50 14.23
N ASN A 267 -10.95 -9.66 14.89
CA ASN A 267 -12.29 -10.15 15.30
C ASN A 267 -12.94 -9.17 16.26
N ARG A 268 -12.22 -8.84 17.35
CA ARG A 268 -12.78 -7.98 18.39
C ARG A 268 -13.01 -6.56 17.88
N PHE A 269 -12.18 -6.08 16.95
CA PHE A 269 -12.41 -4.82 16.26
C PHE A 269 -13.71 -4.83 15.45
N ASP A 270 -13.93 -5.85 14.62
CA ASP A 270 -15.13 -5.96 13.76
C ASP A 270 -16.41 -6.02 14.61
N GLU A 271 -16.42 -6.84 15.67
CA GLU A 271 -17.52 -6.91 16.64
C GLU A 271 -17.84 -5.53 17.25
N LEU A 272 -16.81 -4.80 17.67
CA LEU A 272 -16.98 -3.49 18.31
C LEU A 272 -17.44 -2.42 17.33
N VAL A 273 -16.98 -2.45 16.07
CA VAL A 273 -17.45 -1.52 15.04
C VAL A 273 -18.93 -1.71 14.76
N ASP A 274 -19.41 -2.96 14.73
CA ASP A 274 -20.80 -3.28 14.41
C ASP A 274 -21.74 -3.06 15.61
N GLU A 275 -21.35 -3.53 16.80
CA GLU A 275 -22.24 -3.52 17.96
C GLU A 275 -22.24 -2.18 18.71
N VAL A 276 -21.06 -1.56 18.85
CA VAL A 276 -20.89 -0.33 19.63
C VAL A 276 -19.86 0.60 18.96
N PRO A 277 -20.16 1.22 17.81
CA PRO A 277 -19.18 2.03 17.06
C PRO A 277 -18.52 3.14 17.90
N THR A 278 -19.24 3.69 18.89
CA THR A 278 -18.74 4.72 19.81
C THR A 278 -17.68 4.19 20.80
N ALA A 279 -17.53 2.88 20.92
CA ALA A 279 -16.49 2.23 21.71
C ALA A 279 -15.15 2.13 20.97
N ILE A 280 -15.00 2.64 19.75
CA ILE A 280 -13.70 2.71 19.08
C ILE A 280 -13.43 4.18 18.77
N THR A 281 -12.65 4.84 19.63
CA THR A 281 -12.23 6.23 19.43
C THR A 281 -10.72 6.32 19.18
N PRO A 282 -10.25 7.32 18.39
CA PRO A 282 -8.84 7.45 18.07
C PRO A 282 -7.93 7.52 19.30
N GLU A 283 -8.33 8.25 20.33
CA GLU A 283 -7.53 8.45 21.54
C GLU A 283 -7.25 7.14 22.27
N LYS A 284 -8.21 6.22 22.26
CA LYS A 284 -8.12 4.96 22.99
C LYS A 284 -7.39 3.88 22.22
N ILE A 285 -7.35 3.98 20.90
CA ILE A 285 -6.69 3.00 20.03
C ILE A 285 -5.25 3.43 19.69
N ALA A 286 -4.96 4.73 19.67
CA ALA A 286 -3.63 5.28 19.36
C ALA A 286 -2.44 4.63 20.10
N PRO A 287 -2.54 4.20 21.39
CA PRO A 287 -1.44 3.51 22.06
C PRO A 287 -0.97 2.22 21.37
N GLY A 288 -1.89 1.48 20.74
CA GLY A 288 -1.58 0.23 20.03
C GLY A 288 -0.66 0.41 18.83
N ALA A 289 -0.44 1.65 18.36
CA ALA A 289 0.54 1.90 17.31
C ALA A 289 1.98 1.59 17.74
N THR A 290 2.25 1.46 19.04
CA THR A 290 3.58 1.03 19.53
C THR A 290 3.88 -0.43 19.17
N ASP A 291 2.85 -1.26 19.07
CA ASP A 291 2.92 -2.67 18.66
C ASP A 291 3.04 -2.84 17.14
N LEU A 292 2.80 -1.76 16.37
CA LEU A 292 2.90 -1.78 14.92
C LEU A 292 4.36 -1.61 14.43
N PRO A 293 4.75 -2.35 13.37
CA PRO A 293 6.06 -2.23 12.76
C PRO A 293 6.37 -0.81 12.33
N ASN A 294 7.59 -0.35 12.62
CA ASN A 294 7.99 1.01 12.30
C ASN A 294 7.85 1.29 10.79
N ARG A 295 8.28 0.35 9.93
CA ARG A 295 8.12 0.47 8.46
C ARG A 295 6.68 0.80 8.07
N TYR A 296 5.71 0.02 8.57
CA TYR A 296 4.30 0.20 8.27
C TYR A 296 3.81 1.58 8.71
N ARG A 297 4.12 2.00 9.94
CA ARG A 297 3.77 3.32 10.46
C ARG A 297 4.36 4.46 9.62
N ARG A 298 5.62 4.33 9.19
CA ARG A 298 6.27 5.33 8.33
C ARG A 298 5.58 5.45 6.97
N LEU A 299 5.13 4.33 6.39
CA LEU A 299 4.40 4.32 5.11
C LEU A 299 3.01 4.97 5.24
N VAL A 300 2.23 4.59 6.26
CA VAL A 300 0.92 5.22 6.55
C VAL A 300 1.07 6.72 6.78
N ARG A 301 2.09 7.14 7.56
CA ARG A 301 2.39 8.55 7.77
C ARG A 301 2.78 9.27 6.48
N GLY A 302 3.58 8.65 5.62
CA GLY A 302 3.95 9.22 4.32
C GLY A 302 2.75 9.42 3.40
N MET A 303 1.85 8.43 3.33
CA MET A 303 0.56 8.56 2.63
C MET A 303 -0.25 9.73 3.19
N LEU A 304 -0.46 9.78 4.51
CA LEU A 304 -1.23 10.85 5.16
C LEU A 304 -0.65 12.23 4.87
N HIS A 305 0.67 12.38 4.96
CA HIS A 305 1.32 13.66 4.73
C HIS A 305 1.25 14.08 3.26
N LEU A 306 1.37 13.13 2.33
CA LEU A 306 1.20 13.40 0.91
C LEU A 306 -0.24 13.84 0.60
N LEU A 307 -1.24 13.16 1.16
CA LEU A 307 -2.65 13.58 1.06
C LEU A 307 -2.83 15.01 1.56
N HIS A 308 -2.20 15.36 2.69
CA HIS A 308 -2.26 16.70 3.27
C HIS A 308 -1.67 17.75 2.33
N VAL A 309 -0.48 17.51 1.79
CA VAL A 309 0.14 18.39 0.79
C VAL A 309 -0.77 18.57 -0.43
N ASN A 310 -1.39 17.49 -0.92
CA ASN A 310 -2.29 17.54 -2.08
C ASN A 310 -3.56 18.40 -1.83
N THR A 311 -4.00 18.54 -0.57
CA THR A 311 -5.16 19.40 -0.26
C THR A 311 -4.88 20.88 -0.54
N PHE A 312 -3.62 21.35 -0.55
CA PHE A 312 -3.33 22.74 -0.89
C PHE A 312 -3.74 23.07 -2.33
N TRP A 313 -3.45 22.18 -3.28
CA TRP A 313 -3.86 22.36 -4.67
C TRP A 313 -5.38 22.47 -4.81
N ARG A 314 -6.11 21.58 -4.13
CA ARG A 314 -7.58 21.51 -4.21
C ARG A 314 -8.29 22.68 -3.53
N ARG A 315 -7.62 23.35 -2.60
CA ARG A 315 -8.11 24.53 -1.88
C ARG A 315 -7.60 25.85 -2.44
N ALA A 316 -6.71 25.82 -3.44
CA ALA A 316 -6.10 27.01 -4.01
C ALA A 316 -7.11 27.87 -4.78
N ASP A 317 -7.23 29.13 -4.38
CA ASP A 317 -8.18 30.11 -4.94
C ASP A 317 -7.62 30.78 -6.21
N GLY A 318 -6.28 30.84 -6.32
CA GLY A 318 -5.57 31.54 -7.39
C GLY A 318 -4.57 30.67 -8.14
N ARG A 319 -4.12 31.18 -9.30
CA ARG A 319 -3.13 30.51 -10.15
C ARG A 319 -1.77 30.33 -9.47
N THR A 320 -1.30 31.33 -8.72
CA THR A 320 -0.03 31.28 -7.99
C THR A 320 -0.05 30.20 -6.90
N GLU A 321 -1.14 30.10 -6.14
CA GLU A 321 -1.31 29.08 -5.09
C GLU A 321 -1.35 27.67 -5.66
N ARG A 322 -2.02 27.51 -6.81
CA ARG A 322 -2.02 26.29 -7.59
C ARG A 322 -0.59 25.89 -7.99
N GLU A 323 0.12 26.75 -8.69
CA GLU A 323 1.50 26.46 -9.13
C GLU A 323 2.44 26.19 -7.94
N ALA A 324 2.28 26.91 -6.83
CA ALA A 324 3.03 26.66 -5.58
C ALA A 324 2.69 25.31 -4.95
N SER A 325 1.43 24.86 -5.05
CA SER A 325 1.01 23.55 -4.55
C SER A 325 1.59 22.40 -5.39
N ILE A 326 1.68 22.54 -6.72
CA ILE A 326 2.34 21.54 -7.58
C ILE A 326 3.82 21.46 -7.23
N LEU A 327 4.50 22.61 -7.15
CA LEU A 327 5.91 22.69 -6.74
C LEU A 327 6.13 21.94 -5.42
N LEU A 328 5.30 22.25 -4.42
CA LEU A 328 5.37 21.64 -3.11
C LEU A 328 5.15 20.13 -3.16
N GLN A 329 4.20 19.67 -3.97
CA GLN A 329 3.86 18.25 -4.12
C GLN A 329 5.04 17.46 -4.70
N GLU A 330 5.67 17.97 -5.76
CA GLU A 330 6.84 17.34 -6.38
C GLU A 330 8.04 17.32 -5.44
N ALA A 331 8.36 18.46 -4.81
CA ALA A 331 9.43 18.52 -3.81
C ALA A 331 9.18 17.56 -2.64
N PHE A 332 7.92 17.39 -2.21
CA PHE A 332 7.58 16.49 -1.12
C PHE A 332 7.81 15.01 -1.48
N HIS A 333 7.57 14.62 -2.73
CA HIS A 333 7.91 13.28 -3.21
C HIS A 333 9.42 12.99 -3.10
N HIS A 334 10.27 13.99 -3.35
CA HIS A 334 11.72 13.88 -3.16
C HIS A 334 12.07 13.82 -1.68
N LEU A 335 11.51 14.71 -0.84
CA LEU A 335 11.77 14.73 0.60
C LEU A 335 11.36 13.42 1.31
N LEU A 336 10.31 12.73 0.85
CA LEU A 336 9.92 11.42 1.36
C LEU A 336 10.93 10.30 1.08
N ARG A 337 11.90 10.54 0.21
CA ARG A 337 12.98 9.62 -0.20
C ARG A 337 14.36 10.06 0.30
N SER A 338 14.48 11.24 0.88
CA SER A 338 15.74 11.84 1.34
C SER A 338 15.81 11.90 2.87
N ASP A 339 17.03 11.92 3.42
CA ASP A 339 17.29 12.09 4.85
C ASP A 339 17.28 13.59 5.28
N GLY A 340 16.31 14.33 4.76
CA GLY A 340 16.18 15.79 4.90
C GLY A 340 16.73 16.55 3.70
N MET A 341 16.30 17.81 3.57
CA MET A 341 16.71 18.73 2.51
C MET A 341 16.80 20.14 3.06
N ASP A 342 17.73 20.95 2.56
CA ASP A 342 17.70 22.39 2.80
C ASP A 342 16.42 23.01 2.23
N ILE A 343 15.86 24.05 2.86
CA ILE A 343 14.61 24.66 2.41
C ILE A 343 14.75 25.26 1.01
N ASP A 344 15.86 25.91 0.71
CA ASP A 344 16.04 26.51 -0.61
C ASP A 344 16.25 25.43 -1.67
N GLU A 345 17.05 24.40 -1.37
CA GLU A 345 17.19 23.20 -2.21
C GLU A 345 15.83 22.53 -2.47
N TYR A 346 14.99 22.38 -1.44
CA TYR A 346 13.66 21.79 -1.57
C TYR A 346 12.76 22.59 -2.52
N ILE A 347 12.81 23.93 -2.43
CA ILE A 347 12.05 24.82 -3.32
C ILE A 347 12.61 24.79 -4.75
N ASP A 348 13.94 24.72 -4.90
CA ASP A 348 14.60 24.59 -6.20
C ASP A 348 14.21 23.30 -6.91
N VAL A 349 14.31 22.15 -6.23
CA VAL A 349 13.89 20.85 -6.77
C VAL A 349 12.43 20.87 -7.21
N GLY A 350 11.54 21.42 -6.38
CA GLY A 350 10.14 21.56 -6.76
C GLY A 350 9.93 22.45 -7.98
N TRP A 351 10.72 23.53 -8.11
CA TRP A 351 10.64 24.45 -9.24
C TRP A 351 11.07 23.74 -10.53
N GLU A 352 12.20 23.04 -10.51
CA GLU A 352 12.70 22.25 -11.66
C GLU A 352 11.66 21.23 -12.16
N GLU A 353 11.00 20.53 -11.23
CA GLU A 353 9.93 19.58 -11.57
C GLU A 353 8.68 20.28 -12.12
N LEU A 354 8.30 21.43 -11.57
CA LEU A 354 7.22 22.25 -12.11
C LEU A 354 7.53 22.72 -13.54
N GLU A 355 8.78 23.14 -13.78
CA GLU A 355 9.24 23.60 -15.09
C GLU A 355 9.07 22.50 -16.15
N SER A 356 9.44 21.26 -15.81
CA SER A 356 9.35 20.11 -16.70
C SER A 356 7.90 19.75 -17.08
N ARG A 357 6.94 19.98 -16.17
CA ARG A 357 5.52 19.62 -16.35
C ARG A 357 4.69 20.69 -17.05
N LEU A 358 5.03 21.97 -16.91
CA LEU A 358 4.24 23.06 -17.48
C LEU A 358 4.51 23.26 -18.98
N ARG A 359 3.53 22.90 -19.82
CA ARG A 359 3.55 23.19 -21.27
C ARG A 359 3.74 24.68 -21.63
N THR A 360 3.40 25.60 -20.73
CA THR A 360 3.43 27.05 -20.96
C THR A 360 4.13 27.81 -19.83
N ILE A 361 5.40 27.46 -19.59
CA ILE A 361 6.18 27.93 -18.44
C ILE A 361 6.41 29.46 -18.37
N LYS A 362 6.39 30.17 -19.51
CA LYS A 362 6.70 31.61 -19.59
C LYS A 362 5.88 32.49 -18.64
N ALA A 363 4.60 32.14 -18.42
CA ALA A 363 3.72 32.89 -17.52
C ALA A 363 3.91 32.53 -16.03
N ALA A 364 4.50 31.37 -15.73
CA ALA A 364 4.91 30.99 -14.38
C ALA A 364 6.23 31.66 -14.02
N GLN A 365 7.21 31.67 -14.94
CA GLN A 365 8.51 32.34 -14.76
C GLN A 365 8.39 33.82 -14.40
N GLN A 366 7.45 34.56 -15.00
CA GLN A 366 7.17 35.96 -14.64
C GLN A 366 6.69 36.15 -13.19
N ARG A 367 6.18 35.09 -12.55
CA ARG A 367 5.66 35.08 -11.18
C ARG A 367 6.48 34.15 -10.27
N GLU A 368 7.65 33.72 -10.70
CA GLU A 368 8.46 32.72 -9.99
C GLU A 368 8.69 33.09 -8.53
N SER A 369 9.10 34.32 -8.25
CA SER A 369 9.30 34.81 -6.88
C SER A 369 8.04 34.63 -6.02
N MET A 370 6.88 35.06 -6.53
CA MET A 370 5.59 34.92 -5.83
C MET A 370 5.20 33.46 -5.60
N ILE A 371 5.48 32.57 -6.55
CA ILE A 371 5.18 31.13 -6.46
C ILE A 371 6.06 30.49 -5.39
N ARG A 372 7.38 30.75 -5.43
CA ARG A 372 8.34 30.23 -4.46
C ARG A 372 8.07 30.75 -3.05
N ASP A 373 7.74 32.03 -2.91
CA ASP A 373 7.38 32.62 -1.61
C ASP A 373 6.12 31.98 -1.04
N LYS A 374 5.09 31.74 -1.88
CA LYS A 374 3.89 31.02 -1.46
C LYS A 374 4.18 29.56 -1.07
N ALA A 375 5.08 28.89 -1.80
CA ALA A 375 5.50 27.53 -1.44
C ALA A 375 6.24 27.50 -0.09
N ARG A 376 7.09 28.48 0.22
CA ARG A 376 7.73 28.64 1.53
C ARG A 376 6.72 28.89 2.66
N GLU A 377 5.65 29.64 2.39
CA GLU A 377 4.52 29.80 3.33
C GLU A 377 3.83 28.45 3.61
N TYR A 378 3.61 27.64 2.58
CA TYR A 378 3.06 26.29 2.77
C TYR A 378 4.02 25.37 3.54
N VAL A 379 5.34 25.41 3.27
CA VAL A 379 6.34 24.67 4.06
C VAL A 379 6.25 25.08 5.54
N SER A 380 6.17 26.38 5.82
CA SER A 380 6.02 26.90 7.19
C SER A 380 4.74 26.38 7.84
N THR A 381 3.64 26.33 7.08
CA THR A 381 2.37 25.74 7.51
C THR A 381 2.54 24.27 7.87
N LEU A 382 3.18 23.47 7.01
CA LEU A 382 3.44 22.05 7.24
C LEU A 382 4.33 21.78 8.45
N VAL A 383 5.34 22.63 8.69
CA VAL A 383 6.19 22.56 9.87
C VAL A 383 5.38 22.86 11.13
N SER A 384 4.59 23.94 11.14
CA SER A 384 3.75 24.30 12.30
C SER A 384 2.71 23.23 12.64
N GLN A 385 2.17 22.55 11.62
CA GLN A 385 1.23 21.45 11.74
C GLN A 385 1.89 20.11 12.10
N ASN A 386 3.22 20.08 12.25
CA ASN A 386 4.02 18.89 12.51
C ASN A 386 3.89 17.80 11.40
N VAL A 387 3.60 18.21 10.17
CA VAL A 387 3.66 17.34 8.98
C VAL A 387 5.12 17.22 8.51
N MET A 388 5.86 18.33 8.59
CA MET A 388 7.31 18.39 8.42
C MET A 388 7.98 18.70 9.76
N ARG A 389 9.27 18.37 9.88
CA ARG A 389 10.14 18.85 10.95
C ARG A 389 11.20 19.77 10.36
N GLN A 390 11.62 20.77 11.11
CA GLN A 390 12.68 21.68 10.72
C GLN A 390 13.77 21.70 11.80
N ARG A 391 15.03 21.71 11.38
CA ARG A 391 16.21 21.91 12.23
C ARG A 391 17.18 22.84 11.53
N GLY A 392 17.23 24.10 11.97
CA GLY A 392 17.92 25.14 11.19
C GLY A 392 17.22 25.34 9.85
N ASP A 393 17.98 25.34 8.77
CA ASP A 393 17.46 25.50 7.41
C ASP A 393 17.11 24.15 6.74
N THR A 394 17.34 23.03 7.43
CA THR A 394 16.99 21.69 6.92
C THR A 394 15.60 21.26 7.37
N ILE A 395 14.78 20.83 6.42
CA ILE A 395 13.47 20.20 6.65
C ILE A 395 13.52 18.70 6.43
N TYR A 396 12.62 17.98 7.11
CA TYR A 396 12.51 16.53 7.09
C TYR A 396 11.04 16.12 6.98
N ALA A 397 10.74 15.12 6.17
CA ALA A 397 9.45 14.44 6.24
C ALA A 397 9.40 13.62 7.53
N ARG A 398 8.61 14.04 8.54
CA ARG A 398 8.59 13.55 9.94
C ARG A 398 8.64 12.02 10.07
N ASN A 399 9.83 11.43 10.00
CA ASN A 399 10.04 9.99 9.93
C ASN A 399 9.10 9.29 8.92
N SER A 400 8.70 9.95 7.83
CA SER A 400 7.79 9.34 6.85
C SER A 400 8.56 8.46 5.88
N ALA A 401 7.85 7.62 5.13
CA ALA A 401 8.39 6.86 4.01
C ALA A 401 7.43 7.01 2.82
N HIS A 402 7.98 7.07 1.61
CA HIS A 402 7.16 7.20 0.41
C HIS A 402 6.14 6.05 0.28
N PRO A 403 4.84 6.33 0.06
CA PRO A 403 3.77 5.33 0.11
C PRO A 403 3.77 4.35 -1.07
N HIS A 404 4.42 4.71 -2.17
CA HIS A 404 4.63 3.82 -3.32
C HIS A 404 6.05 3.26 -3.29
N THR A 405 6.20 1.97 -3.57
CA THR A 405 7.41 1.45 -4.20
C THR A 405 7.39 1.92 -5.65
N SER A 406 8.25 2.87 -6.03
CA SER A 406 8.45 3.13 -7.46
C SER A 406 8.86 1.80 -8.10
N LEU A 407 8.23 1.45 -9.24
CA LEU A 407 8.46 0.20 -9.96
C LEU A 407 9.84 0.15 -10.65
N SER A 408 10.68 1.15 -10.42
CA SER A 408 12.09 1.08 -10.73
C SER A 408 12.72 -0.02 -9.88
N PHE A 409 13.16 -1.08 -10.56
CA PHE A 409 14.10 -2.06 -10.02
C PHE A 409 15.18 -1.34 -9.20
N PRO A 410 15.67 -1.92 -8.09
CA PRO A 410 16.98 -1.55 -7.60
C PRO A 410 17.95 -1.72 -8.78
N SER A 411 18.51 -0.61 -9.26
CA SER A 411 19.65 -0.65 -10.16
C SER A 411 20.80 -1.29 -9.39
N GLY A 412 20.93 -2.62 -9.46
CA GLY A 412 21.93 -3.33 -8.67
C GLY A 412 21.70 -4.81 -8.41
N PHE A 413 21.05 -5.52 -9.34
CA PHE A 413 21.22 -6.97 -9.48
C PHE A 413 21.76 -7.27 -10.86
#